data_AF-A0A9Q4B2F5-F1
#
_entry.id   AF-A0A9Q4B2F5-F1
#
_cell.length_a   1.000
_cell.length_b   1.000
_cell.length_c   1.000
_cell.angle_alpha   90.00
_cell.angle_beta   90.00
_cell.angle_gamma   90.00
#
_symmetry.space_group_name_H-M   'P 1'
#
loop_
_entity.id
_entity.type
_entity.pdbx_description
1 polymer ?
#
loop_
_entity_poly.entity_id
_entity_poly.type
_entity_poly.pdbx_seq_one_letter_code
_entity_poly.pdbx_strand_id
1 'polypeptide(L)'
;MTSTELKARIDTLWGETKTGKVPRDNRLEAIDSLIESYFKTSGEPIKGGALVRLATLCLYEEISDAHPDKMTREEYPIMSDNQYRRKTEGRHVGRGGLTGKLRPLTREVPLSLAANIAADGREYIYPSRREVDIQEAIDMECYRYNHIGSIAN
;
A
#
# COMPACT_ATOMS: atom_id res chain seq x y z
N MET A 1 34.62 16.66 -5.17
CA MET A 1 33.56 15.99 -4.43
C MET A 1 33.90 14.51 -4.29
N THR A 2 34.01 14.02 -3.06
CA THR A 2 34.21 12.60 -2.78
C THR A 2 32.89 11.81 -2.87
N SER A 3 32.94 10.48 -2.94
CA SER A 3 31.73 9.63 -2.96
C SER A 3 30.89 9.79 -1.68
N THR A 4 31.54 10.05 -0.55
CA THR A 4 30.87 10.30 0.74
C THR A 4 30.15 11.65 0.73
N GLU A 5 30.80 12.70 0.24
CA GLU A 5 30.18 14.03 0.07
C GLU A 5 29.00 13.99 -0.89
N LEU A 6 29.12 13.25 -2.00
CA LEU A 6 28.02 13.05 -2.94
C LEU A 6 26.81 12.46 -2.24
N LYS A 7 27.00 11.37 -1.47
CA LYS A 7 25.91 10.74 -0.72
C LYS A 7 25.26 11.70 0.27
N ALA A 8 26.07 12.47 1.03
CA ALA A 8 25.56 13.44 1.97
C ALA A 8 24.71 14.53 1.29
N ARG A 9 25.15 15.03 0.13
CA ARG A 9 24.36 16.01 -0.64
C ARG A 9 23.07 15.43 -1.22
N ILE A 10 23.08 14.16 -1.63
CA ILE A 10 21.84 13.48 -2.04
C ILE A 10 20.90 13.33 -0.83
N ASP A 11 21.42 13.02 0.36
CA ASP A 11 20.62 12.94 1.60
C ASP A 11 19.97 14.28 1.95
N THR A 12 20.70 15.40 1.83
CA THR A 12 20.15 16.74 2.09
C THR A 12 19.06 17.09 1.08
N LEU A 13 19.33 16.90 -0.22
CA LEU A 13 18.36 17.19 -1.28
C LEU A 13 17.08 16.35 -1.11
N TRP A 14 17.22 15.10 -0.68
CA TRP A 14 16.10 14.23 -0.38
C TRP A 14 15.26 14.76 0.79
N GLY A 15 15.90 15.20 1.87
CA GLY A 15 15.22 15.81 3.01
C GLY A 15 14.41 17.03 2.59
N GLU A 16 15.02 17.93 1.81
CA GLU A 16 14.38 19.15 1.32
C GLU A 16 13.18 18.85 0.41
N THR A 17 13.35 17.89 -0.51
CA THR A 17 12.29 17.42 -1.41
C THR A 17 11.10 16.87 -0.61
N LYS A 18 11.37 16.04 0.42
CA LYS A 18 10.32 15.47 1.28
C LYS A 18 9.57 16.55 2.08
N THR A 19 10.23 17.65 2.42
CA THR A 19 9.58 18.78 3.09
C THR A 19 8.76 19.66 2.14
N GLY A 20 8.77 19.39 0.84
CA GLY A 20 8.06 20.19 -0.17
C GLY A 20 8.69 21.57 -0.43
N LYS A 21 9.94 21.80 0.02
CA LYS A 21 10.63 23.09 -0.11
C LYS A 21 11.20 23.33 -1.50
N VAL A 22 11.36 22.28 -2.30
CA VAL A 22 12.06 22.32 -3.59
C VAL A 22 11.08 21.91 -4.69
N PRO A 23 10.65 22.87 -5.55
CA PRO A 23 9.89 22.58 -6.76
C PRO A 23 10.63 21.61 -7.70
N ARG A 24 9.90 20.93 -8.58
CA ARG A 24 10.45 19.94 -9.51
C ARG A 24 11.62 20.49 -10.33
N ASP A 25 11.44 21.65 -10.96
CA ASP A 25 12.44 22.23 -11.86
C ASP A 25 13.76 22.54 -11.13
N ASN A 26 13.66 23.21 -9.97
CA ASN A 26 14.82 23.50 -9.13
C ASN A 26 15.53 22.23 -8.64
N ARG A 27 14.76 21.14 -8.40
CA ARG A 27 15.33 19.85 -8.00
C ARG A 27 16.09 19.20 -9.15
N LEU A 28 15.58 19.27 -10.37
CA LEU A 28 16.27 18.74 -11.56
C LEU A 28 17.57 19.52 -11.82
N GLU A 29 17.55 20.86 -11.74
CA GLU A 29 18.76 21.68 -11.85
C GLU A 29 19.80 21.36 -10.77
N ALA A 30 19.34 21.13 -9.53
CA ALA A 30 20.22 20.73 -8.43
C ALA A 30 20.84 19.35 -8.66
N ILE A 31 20.09 18.39 -9.22
CA ILE A 31 20.58 17.05 -9.59
C ILE A 31 21.63 17.17 -10.70
N ASP A 32 21.35 17.92 -11.75
CA ASP A 32 22.29 18.11 -12.87
C ASP A 32 23.59 18.76 -12.39
N SER A 33 23.48 19.83 -11.60
CA SER A 33 24.64 20.51 -10.98
C SER A 33 25.46 19.56 -10.10
N LEU A 34 24.79 18.67 -9.37
CA LEU A 34 25.42 17.70 -8.48
C LEU A 34 26.12 16.57 -9.27
N ILE A 35 25.54 16.13 -10.38
CA ILE A 35 26.16 15.16 -11.30
C ILE A 35 27.40 15.77 -11.95
N GLU A 36 27.28 16.97 -12.51
CA GLU A 36 28.38 17.65 -13.20
C GLU A 36 29.53 17.96 -12.24
N SER A 37 29.23 18.49 -11.04
CA SER A 37 30.26 18.78 -10.03
C SER A 37 30.96 17.52 -9.53
N TYR A 38 30.25 16.39 -9.42
CA TYR A 38 30.87 15.11 -9.11
C TYR A 38 31.85 14.70 -10.20
N PHE A 39 31.35 14.62 -11.44
CA PHE A 39 32.14 14.18 -12.59
C PHE A 39 33.38 15.05 -12.81
N LYS A 40 33.22 16.37 -12.70
CA LYS A 40 34.34 17.32 -12.83
C LYS A 40 35.43 17.11 -11.79
N THR A 41 35.09 16.63 -10.59
CA THR A 41 36.09 16.44 -9.53
C THR A 41 36.64 15.02 -9.47
N SER A 42 35.81 13.99 -9.66
CA SER A 42 36.23 12.59 -9.56
C SER A 42 36.83 12.07 -10.87
N GLY A 43 36.40 12.60 -12.02
CA GLY A 43 36.67 12.03 -13.34
C GLY A 43 35.95 10.71 -13.61
N GLU A 44 35.17 10.21 -12.65
CA GLU A 44 34.46 8.93 -12.71
C GLU A 44 32.95 9.15 -12.82
N PRO A 45 32.23 8.28 -13.55
CA PRO A 45 30.78 8.28 -13.54
C PRO A 45 30.22 7.89 -12.16
N ILE A 46 29.02 8.35 -11.85
CA ILE A 46 28.34 8.02 -10.60
C ILE A 46 28.03 6.52 -10.56
N LYS A 47 28.29 5.88 -9.41
CA LYS A 47 27.98 4.46 -9.19
C LYS A 47 26.47 4.21 -9.13
N GLY A 48 26.04 3.05 -9.62
CA GLY A 48 24.62 2.69 -9.79
C GLY A 48 23.72 2.94 -8.58
N GLY A 49 24.18 2.63 -7.37
CA GLY A 49 23.39 2.86 -6.15
C GLY A 49 23.03 4.34 -5.91
N ALA A 50 23.91 5.28 -6.27
CA ALA A 50 23.61 6.72 -6.17
C ALA A 50 22.73 7.20 -7.33
N LEU A 51 22.92 6.65 -8.54
CA LEU A 51 22.05 6.92 -9.69
C LEU A 51 20.60 6.53 -9.42
N VAL A 52 20.35 5.38 -8.80
CA VAL A 52 18.99 4.95 -8.44
C VAL A 52 18.33 5.98 -7.53
N ARG A 53 19.06 6.51 -6.54
CA ARG A 53 18.54 7.54 -5.62
C ARG A 53 18.21 8.84 -6.33
N LEU A 54 19.07 9.28 -7.26
CA LEU A 54 18.83 10.48 -8.07
C LEU A 54 17.62 10.28 -8.98
N ALA A 55 17.49 9.12 -9.62
CA ALA A 55 16.33 8.79 -10.46
C ALA A 55 15.01 8.81 -9.67
N THR A 56 15.00 8.29 -8.43
CA THR A 56 13.82 8.40 -7.56
C THR A 56 13.49 9.86 -7.20
N LEU A 57 14.49 10.73 -7.05
CA LEU A 57 14.24 12.16 -6.82
C LEU A 57 13.67 12.85 -8.06
N CYS A 58 14.07 12.45 -9.27
CA CYS A 58 13.47 12.98 -10.49
C CYS A 58 11.96 12.68 -10.57
N LEU A 59 11.57 11.47 -10.15
CA LEU A 59 10.19 10.97 -10.18
C LEU A 59 9.47 11.09 -8.83
N TYR A 60 9.87 12.05 -8.00
CA TYR A 60 9.42 12.09 -6.62
C TYR A 60 7.90 12.29 -6.52
N GLU A 61 7.32 13.21 -7.29
CA GLU A 61 5.89 13.51 -7.23
C GLU A 61 5.04 12.29 -7.63
N GLU A 62 5.43 11.61 -8.72
CA GLU A 62 4.73 10.45 -9.27
C GLU A 62 4.74 9.25 -8.30
N ILE A 63 5.87 9.06 -7.62
CA ILE A 63 6.07 7.93 -6.70
C ILE A 63 5.48 8.25 -5.31
N SER A 64 5.48 9.51 -4.90
CA SER A 64 5.00 9.94 -3.57
C SER A 64 3.49 10.16 -3.51
N ASP A 65 2.78 10.25 -4.65
CA ASP A 65 1.32 10.32 -4.64
C ASP A 65 0.70 9.08 -3.96
N ALA A 66 -0.02 9.38 -2.88
CA ALA A 66 -0.70 8.41 -2.02
C ALA A 66 -2.21 8.31 -2.33
N HIS A 67 -2.71 9.02 -3.33
CA HIS A 67 -4.13 8.97 -3.67
C HIS A 67 -4.54 7.54 -4.06
N PRO A 68 -5.61 6.98 -3.45
CA PRO A 68 -5.99 5.58 -3.66
C PRO A 68 -6.36 5.25 -5.13
N ASP A 69 -6.96 6.22 -5.81
CA ASP A 69 -7.54 6.18 -7.16
C ASP A 69 -6.62 6.76 -8.26
N LYS A 70 -5.30 6.85 -8.00
CA LYS A 70 -4.32 7.24 -9.03
C LYS A 70 -4.32 6.33 -10.27
N MET A 71 -4.70 5.07 -10.08
CA MET A 71 -4.85 4.08 -11.16
C MET A 71 -5.99 4.38 -12.14
N THR A 72 -7.02 5.07 -11.67
CA THR A 72 -8.23 5.37 -12.44
C THR A 72 -8.24 6.78 -13.02
N ARG A 73 -7.35 7.66 -12.52
CA ARG A 73 -7.23 9.05 -12.96
C ARG A 73 -6.27 9.24 -14.12
N GLU A 74 -5.25 8.39 -14.23
CA GLU A 74 -4.21 8.50 -15.25
C GLU A 74 -4.33 7.40 -16.30
N GLU A 75 -4.10 7.75 -17.56
CA GLU A 75 -4.13 6.82 -18.71
C GLU A 75 -3.01 5.76 -18.64
N TYR A 76 -1.89 6.08 -17.97
CA TYR A 76 -0.75 5.19 -17.74
C TYR A 76 -0.33 5.19 -16.26
N PRO A 77 -0.85 4.25 -15.45
CA PRO A 77 -0.67 4.31 -14.00
C PRO A 77 0.76 4.04 -13.51
N ILE A 78 1.23 4.82 -12.52
CA ILE A 78 2.55 4.63 -11.90
C ILE A 78 2.40 4.17 -10.42
N MET A 79 2.99 3.02 -10.07
CA MET A 79 3.04 2.49 -8.70
C MET A 79 4.47 2.48 -8.16
N SER A 80 4.65 2.88 -6.89
CA SER A 80 5.89 2.57 -6.16
C SER A 80 5.94 1.07 -5.81
N ASP A 81 7.15 0.52 -5.66
CA ASP A 81 7.35 -0.87 -5.23
C ASP A 81 6.57 -1.23 -3.95
N ASN A 82 6.53 -0.30 -2.99
CA ASN A 82 5.82 -0.50 -1.73
C ASN A 82 4.28 -0.45 -1.90
N GLN A 83 3.76 0.32 -2.86
CA GLN A 83 2.34 0.32 -3.19
C GLN A 83 1.97 -0.96 -3.93
N TYR A 84 2.76 -1.37 -4.92
CA TYR A 84 2.57 -2.63 -5.62
C TYR A 84 2.51 -3.80 -4.64
N ARG A 85 3.52 -3.93 -3.77
CA ARG A 85 3.60 -5.00 -2.76
C ARG A 85 2.49 -4.96 -1.71
N ARG A 86 1.92 -3.78 -1.41
CA ARG A 86 0.72 -3.68 -0.55
C ARG A 86 -0.51 -4.27 -1.25
N LYS A 87 -0.72 -3.91 -2.51
CA LYS A 87 -1.89 -4.33 -3.29
C LYS A 87 -1.83 -5.79 -3.73
N THR A 88 -0.65 -6.32 -4.05
CA THR A 88 -0.50 -7.71 -4.50
C THR A 88 -0.22 -8.68 -3.36
N GLU A 89 0.68 -8.33 -2.44
CA GLU A 89 1.17 -9.24 -1.41
C GLU A 89 0.63 -8.97 0.00
N GLY A 90 -0.05 -7.83 0.21
CA GLY A 90 -0.48 -7.44 1.55
C GLY A 90 0.69 -7.25 2.53
N ARG A 91 1.87 -6.84 2.06
CA ARG A 91 2.99 -6.49 2.96
C ARG A 91 2.79 -5.10 3.55
N HIS A 92 3.38 -4.83 4.72
CA HIS A 92 3.32 -3.53 5.40
C HIS A 92 1.92 -3.05 5.84
N VAL A 93 0.86 -3.87 5.71
CA VAL A 93 -0.38 -3.66 6.46
C VAL A 93 -0.15 -4.14 7.90
N GLY A 94 -0.46 -3.28 8.87
CA GLY A 94 -0.31 -3.64 10.27
C GLY A 94 -1.20 -4.85 10.59
N ARG A 95 -0.61 -5.93 11.09
CA ARG A 95 -1.36 -7.03 11.71
C ARG A 95 -1.54 -6.69 13.17
N GLY A 96 -2.72 -6.90 13.73
CA GLY A 96 -2.89 -6.60 15.14
C GLY A 96 -4.09 -7.26 15.77
N GLY A 97 -3.85 -7.81 16.96
CA GLY A 97 -4.75 -8.72 17.67
C GLY A 97 -4.07 -10.06 17.91
N LEU A 98 -4.52 -10.80 18.94
CA LEU A 98 -3.98 -12.10 19.37
C LEU A 98 -4.02 -13.18 18.26
N THR A 99 -4.85 -12.96 17.23
CA THR A 99 -5.11 -13.87 16.10
C THR A 99 -4.33 -13.55 14.83
N GLY A 100 -3.48 -12.51 14.82
CA GLY A 100 -2.67 -12.16 13.64
C GLY A 100 -3.44 -11.63 12.42
N LYS A 101 -4.74 -11.34 12.57
CA LYS A 101 -5.57 -10.76 11.49
C LYS A 101 -5.11 -9.34 11.13
N LEU A 102 -5.27 -8.98 9.87
CA LEU A 102 -4.96 -7.65 9.35
C LEU A 102 -5.78 -6.60 10.12
N ARG A 103 -5.15 -5.52 10.60
CA ARG A 103 -5.88 -4.33 11.08
C ARG A 103 -6.30 -3.53 9.86
N PRO A 104 -7.57 -3.59 9.45
CA PRO A 104 -7.99 -3.13 8.13
C PRO A 104 -8.23 -1.63 8.07
N LEU A 105 -8.28 -0.95 9.22
CA LEU A 105 -8.68 0.46 9.27
C LEU A 105 -7.55 1.46 8.94
N THR A 106 -6.28 1.04 8.84
CA THR A 106 -5.17 2.00 8.73
C THR A 106 -4.55 2.08 7.33
N ARG A 107 -4.70 1.07 6.47
CA ARG A 107 -4.03 1.00 5.15
C ARG A 107 -4.83 0.18 4.12
N GLU A 108 -4.40 0.31 2.86
CA GLU A 108 -4.87 -0.49 1.72
C GLU A 108 -4.83 -2.00 1.98
N VAL A 109 -5.91 -2.68 1.61
CA VAL A 109 -6.06 -4.14 1.64
C VAL A 109 -5.59 -4.72 0.30
N PRO A 110 -4.89 -5.87 0.25
CA PRO A 110 -4.55 -6.52 -1.00
C PRO A 110 -5.80 -6.85 -1.84
N LEU A 111 -5.68 -6.73 -3.16
CA LEU A 111 -6.82 -6.83 -4.10
C LEU A 111 -7.56 -8.18 -4.02
N SER A 112 -6.82 -9.27 -3.75
CA SER A 112 -7.39 -10.61 -3.56
C SER A 112 -8.35 -10.70 -2.37
N LEU A 113 -8.15 -9.86 -1.35
CA LEU A 113 -8.93 -9.84 -0.11
C LEU A 113 -9.96 -8.69 -0.10
N ALA A 114 -9.74 -7.66 -0.92
CA ALA A 114 -10.55 -6.45 -0.95
C ALA A 114 -12.03 -6.72 -1.27
N ALA A 115 -12.33 -7.72 -2.11
CA ALA A 115 -13.72 -8.10 -2.42
C ALA A 115 -14.50 -8.65 -1.21
N ASN A 116 -13.80 -9.18 -0.21
CA ASN A 116 -14.40 -9.86 0.94
C ASN A 116 -14.38 -9.03 2.22
N ILE A 117 -13.72 -7.86 2.20
CA ILE A 117 -13.59 -6.98 3.37
C ILE A 117 -14.60 -5.84 3.25
N ALA A 118 -15.45 -5.68 4.26
CA ALA A 118 -16.37 -4.56 4.32
C ALA A 118 -15.68 -3.28 4.83
N ALA A 119 -16.38 -2.15 4.76
CA ALA A 119 -15.88 -0.83 5.16
C ALA A 119 -15.48 -0.73 6.65
N ASP A 120 -16.00 -1.62 7.50
CA ASP A 120 -15.61 -1.76 8.90
C ASP A 120 -14.33 -2.59 9.10
N GLY A 121 -13.77 -3.08 7.99
CA GLY A 121 -12.57 -3.89 7.93
C GLY A 121 -12.76 -5.38 8.20
N ARG A 122 -13.97 -5.83 8.52
CA ARG A 122 -14.21 -7.25 8.78
C ARG A 122 -14.27 -8.00 7.45
N GLU A 123 -13.66 -9.19 7.44
CA GLU A 123 -13.76 -10.12 6.33
C GLU A 123 -15.06 -10.91 6.46
N TYR A 124 -15.96 -10.77 5.50
CA TYR A 124 -17.29 -11.39 5.44
C TYR A 124 -17.34 -12.50 4.37
N ILE A 125 -16.30 -13.33 4.28
CA ILE A 125 -16.46 -14.63 3.60
C ILE A 125 -17.67 -15.33 4.22
N TYR A 126 -18.50 -15.96 3.37
CA TYR A 126 -19.73 -16.67 3.75
C TYR A 126 -19.56 -17.34 5.12
N PRO A 127 -20.52 -17.15 6.04
CA PRO A 127 -20.40 -17.73 7.38
C PRO A 127 -20.14 -19.22 7.21
N SER A 128 -19.04 -19.71 7.81
CA SER A 128 -18.81 -21.13 8.00
C SER A 128 -20.01 -21.67 8.77
N ARG A 129 -21.01 -22.19 8.06
CA ARG A 129 -22.13 -22.88 8.69
C ARG A 129 -21.53 -24.17 9.22
N ARG A 130 -21.52 -24.32 10.55
CA ARG A 130 -21.33 -25.64 11.13
C ARG A 130 -22.45 -26.53 10.61
N GLU A 131 -22.16 -27.81 10.42
CA GLU A 131 -23.22 -28.78 10.20
C GLU A 131 -24.19 -28.67 11.38
N VAL A 132 -25.47 -28.56 11.05
CA VAL A 132 -26.53 -28.51 12.06
C VAL A 132 -26.53 -29.87 12.72
N ASP A 133 -26.44 -29.89 14.04
CA ASP A 133 -26.52 -31.15 14.79
C ASP A 133 -27.91 -31.77 14.57
N ILE A 134 -28.00 -33.10 14.64
CA ILE A 134 -29.25 -33.84 14.44
C ILE A 134 -30.35 -33.30 15.36
N GLN A 135 -30.00 -32.95 16.60
CA GLN A 135 -30.94 -32.40 17.55
C GLN A 135 -31.46 -31.02 17.14
N GLU A 136 -30.60 -30.14 16.62
CA GLU A 136 -31.04 -28.83 16.11
C GLU A 136 -31.90 -28.95 14.84
N ALA A 137 -31.64 -29.94 13.99
CA ALA A 137 -32.47 -30.22 12.82
C ALA A 137 -33.88 -30.69 13.23
N ILE A 138 -33.96 -31.57 14.22
CA ILE A 138 -35.22 -32.04 14.83
C ILE A 138 -35.98 -30.87 15.47
N ASP A 139 -35.30 -30.03 16.24
CA ASP A 139 -35.93 -28.89 16.91
C ASP A 139 -36.50 -27.89 15.88
N MET A 140 -35.78 -27.64 14.77
CA MET A 140 -36.25 -26.82 13.65
C MET A 140 -37.48 -27.41 12.93
N GLU A 141 -37.58 -28.74 12.80
CA GLU A 141 -38.79 -29.40 12.29
C GLU A 141 -39.98 -29.27 13.26
N CYS A 142 -39.74 -29.43 14.57
CA CYS A 142 -40.75 -29.29 15.61
C CYS A 142 -41.37 -27.89 15.66
N TYR A 143 -40.57 -26.83 15.46
CA TYR A 143 -41.09 -25.45 15.38
C TYR A 143 -42.03 -25.23 14.19
N ARG A 144 -41.82 -25.92 13.06
CA ARG A 144 -42.68 -25.81 11.88
C ARG A 144 -44.05 -26.47 12.09
N TYR A 145 -44.13 -27.55 12.86
CA TYR A 145 -45.38 -28.25 13.13
C TYR A 145 -46.28 -27.54 14.15
N ASN A 146 -45.68 -26.94 15.19
CA ASN A 146 -46.45 -26.29 16.26
C ASN A 146 -47.18 -25.01 15.79
N HIS A 147 -46.72 -24.37 14.72
CA HIS A 147 -47.37 -23.17 14.20
C HIS A 147 -48.60 -23.46 13.32
N ILE A 148 -48.70 -24.68 12.76
CA ILE A 148 -49.80 -25.07 11.87
C ILE A 148 -51.03 -25.53 12.70
N GLY A 149 -50.79 -26.10 13.88
CA GLY A 149 -51.86 -26.49 14.82
C GLY A 149 -52.56 -25.32 15.52
N SER A 150 -51.96 -24.12 15.55
CA SER A 150 -52.56 -22.91 16.14
C SER A 150 -53.52 -22.17 15.21
N ILE A 151 -53.58 -22.53 13.92
CA ILE A 151 -54.43 -21.86 12.90
C ILE A 151 -55.69 -22.70 12.60
N ALA A 152 -55.87 -23.84 13.29
CA ALA A 152 -56.99 -24.77 13.10
C ALA A 152 -57.95 -24.80 14.31
N ASN A 153 -58.23 -23.64 14.92
CA ASN A 153 -59.39 -23.41 15.81
C ASN A 153 -60.14 -22.17 15.34
#